data_AF-A0A934KS13-F1
#
_entry.id   AF-A0A934KS13-F1
#
_cell.length_a   1.000
_cell.length_b   1.000
_cell.length_c   1.000
_cell.angle_alpha   90.00
_cell.angle_beta   90.00
_cell.angle_gamma   90.00
#
_symmetry.space_group_name_H-M   'P 1'
#
loop_
_entity.id
_entity.type
_entity.pdbx_description
1 polymer ?
#
loop_
_entity_poly.entity_id
_entity_poly.type
_entity_poly.pdbx_seq_one_letter_code
_entity_poly.pdbx_strand_id
1 'polypeptide(L)'
;MKKIIFAVFILNLIIISCSKDDMNDEFYDATVLGKGLDCGNLFLIKFNRELPGFPVYDLENIYYENNLPDTFKIEGKKIKVKVRAPKNDEAVACTTLGTGYPHVYIIEVK
;
A
#
# COMPACT_ATOMS: atom_id res chain seq x y z
N MET A 1 -34.72 48.44 -12.31
CA MET A 1 -34.87 46.97 -12.35
C MET A 1 -33.48 46.37 -12.14
N LYS A 2 -33.13 46.17 -10.86
CA LYS A 2 -32.88 44.86 -10.22
C LYS A 2 -31.74 44.03 -10.84
N LYS A 3 -30.55 44.28 -10.26
CA LYS A 3 -29.53 43.32 -9.81
C LYS A 3 -28.88 42.41 -10.86
N ILE A 4 -27.63 42.80 -11.18
CA ILE A 4 -26.47 41.93 -11.40
C ILE A 4 -26.50 40.73 -10.44
N ILE A 5 -25.94 39.59 -10.88
CA ILE A 5 -25.66 38.32 -10.20
C ILE A 5 -26.49 37.18 -10.79
N PHE A 6 -25.96 36.53 -11.82
CA PHE A 6 -25.97 35.07 -11.91
C PHE A 6 -24.59 34.64 -12.40
N ALA A 7 -23.64 34.76 -11.48
CA ALA A 7 -22.31 34.23 -11.61
C ALA A 7 -22.40 32.69 -11.70
N VAL A 8 -21.65 32.15 -12.67
CA VAL A 8 -20.74 31.02 -12.48
C VAL A 8 -21.28 29.89 -11.59
N PHE A 9 -22.18 29.10 -12.13
CA PHE A 9 -22.49 27.74 -11.70
C PHE A 9 -23.06 27.16 -12.98
N ILE A 10 -22.32 26.41 -13.79
CA ILE A 10 -22.17 24.97 -13.62
C ILE A 10 -20.81 24.55 -14.23
N LEU A 11 -19.74 24.70 -13.46
CA LEU A 11 -18.54 23.90 -13.66
C LEU A 11 -18.88 22.52 -13.06
N ASN A 12 -19.55 21.69 -13.84
CA ASN A 12 -19.70 20.27 -13.51
C ASN A 12 -18.31 19.66 -13.57
N LEU A 13 -17.70 19.64 -12.38
CA LEU A 13 -16.47 18.93 -12.07
C LEU A 13 -16.58 17.52 -12.64
N ILE A 14 -15.74 17.31 -13.64
CA ILE A 14 -15.38 16.01 -14.20
C ILE A 14 -14.62 15.27 -13.11
N ILE A 15 -15.32 14.72 -12.12
CA ILE A 15 -14.73 13.71 -11.22
C ILE A 15 -14.94 12.35 -11.86
N ILE A 16 -14.22 12.11 -12.96
CA ILE A 16 -13.89 10.75 -13.37
C ILE A 16 -12.85 10.27 -12.35
N SER A 17 -13.31 9.86 -11.16
CA SER A 17 -12.52 9.04 -10.26
C SER A 17 -12.53 7.63 -10.84
N CYS A 18 -11.70 7.43 -11.87
CA CYS A 18 -11.23 6.10 -12.22
C CYS A 18 -10.19 5.72 -11.18
N SER A 19 -10.62 5.12 -10.08
CA SER A 19 -9.75 4.21 -9.34
C SER A 19 -9.52 3.03 -10.26
N LYS A 20 -8.47 3.09 -11.07
CA LYS A 20 -7.93 1.87 -11.65
C LYS A 20 -7.42 1.07 -10.46
N ASP A 21 -8.18 0.05 -10.09
CA ASP A 21 -7.61 -1.14 -9.46
C ASP A 21 -6.66 -1.73 -10.49
N ASP A 22 -5.48 -1.10 -10.63
CA ASP A 22 -4.34 -1.67 -11.34
C ASP A 22 -3.87 -2.82 -10.46
N MET A 23 -4.61 -3.93 -10.54
CA MET A 23 -4.16 -5.25 -10.14
C MET A 23 -2.88 -5.48 -10.95
N ASN A 24 -1.75 -5.13 -10.34
CA ASN A 24 -0.47 -5.34 -10.98
C ASN A 24 -0.28 -6.86 -11.04
N ASP A 25 -0.48 -7.42 -12.24
CA ASP A 25 -0.36 -8.86 -12.49
C ASP A 25 1.09 -9.36 -12.39
N GLU A 26 2.01 -8.45 -12.10
CA GLU A 26 3.42 -8.68 -11.96
C GLU A 26 3.80 -9.25 -10.58
N PHE A 27 4.79 -10.15 -10.58
CA PHE A 27 5.44 -10.61 -9.37
C PHE A 27 6.67 -9.76 -9.04
N TYR A 28 6.86 -9.49 -7.77
CA TYR A 28 7.98 -8.72 -7.25
C TYR A 28 8.85 -9.58 -6.35
N ASP A 29 10.16 -9.49 -6.56
CA ASP A 29 11.13 -10.11 -5.67
C ASP A 29 11.27 -9.25 -4.41
N ALA A 30 11.12 -9.90 -3.25
CA ALA A 30 11.18 -9.28 -1.95
C ALA A 30 11.97 -10.12 -0.94
N THR A 31 12.42 -9.48 0.12
CA THR A 31 13.07 -10.12 1.27
C THR A 31 12.29 -9.82 2.54
N VAL A 32 11.99 -10.86 3.32
CA VAL A 32 11.34 -10.74 4.62
C VAL A 32 12.36 -10.24 5.64
N LEU A 33 12.08 -9.10 6.29
CA LEU A 33 13.00 -8.47 7.24
C LEU A 33 12.76 -8.89 8.69
N GLY A 34 11.57 -9.37 9.04
CA GLY A 34 11.18 -9.68 10.42
C GLY A 34 9.99 -8.85 10.87
N LYS A 35 9.63 -8.91 12.16
CA LYS A 35 8.51 -8.12 12.71
C LYS A 35 8.88 -6.66 12.81
N GLY A 36 7.97 -5.78 12.37
CA GLY A 36 8.12 -4.35 12.65
C GLY A 36 7.74 -4.01 14.09
N LEU A 37 8.14 -2.82 14.53
CA LEU A 37 7.94 -2.37 15.91
C LEU A 37 6.56 -1.75 16.15
N ASP A 38 5.90 -1.28 15.08
CA ASP A 38 4.76 -0.36 15.22
C ASP A 38 3.39 -1.04 14.99
N CYS A 39 3.33 -2.04 14.12
CA CYS A 39 2.07 -2.67 13.71
C CYS A 39 1.89 -4.07 14.34
N GLY A 40 2.32 -4.26 15.58
CA GLY A 40 2.11 -5.48 16.35
C GLY A 40 2.87 -6.69 15.81
N ASN A 41 2.16 -7.65 15.21
CA ASN A 41 2.74 -8.92 14.72
C ASN A 41 3.03 -8.94 13.22
N LEU A 42 2.80 -7.82 12.52
CA LEU A 42 3.06 -7.74 11.08
C LEU A 42 4.55 -7.76 10.78
N PHE A 43 4.91 -8.47 9.72
CA PHE A 43 6.28 -8.47 9.23
C PHE A 43 6.52 -7.29 8.29
N LEU A 44 7.78 -6.89 8.19
CA LEU A 44 8.29 -5.99 7.19
C LEU A 44 8.85 -6.81 6.03
N ILE A 45 8.54 -6.39 4.82
CA ILE A 45 9.10 -6.92 3.58
C ILE A 45 9.74 -5.80 2.79
N LYS A 46 10.92 -6.08 2.22
CA LYS A 46 11.69 -5.16 1.39
C LYS A 46 11.65 -5.60 -0.06
N PHE A 47 11.15 -4.75 -0.94
CA PHE A 47 11.15 -5.03 -2.38
C PHE A 47 12.46 -4.61 -3.01
N ASN A 48 12.94 -5.39 -3.98
CA ASN A 48 14.17 -5.08 -4.70
C ASN A 48 14.03 -3.86 -5.64
N ARG A 49 12.80 -3.43 -5.90
CA ARG A 49 12.45 -2.27 -6.73
C ARG A 49 11.20 -1.60 -6.19
N GLU A 50 10.96 -0.37 -6.65
CA GLU A 50 9.76 0.39 -6.33
C GLU A 50 8.50 -0.33 -6.82
N LEU A 51 7.43 -0.25 -6.01
CA LEU A 51 6.10 -0.73 -6.39
C LEU A 51 5.32 0.44 -7.01
N PRO A 52 5.02 0.40 -8.32
CA PRO A 52 4.31 1.49 -8.97
C PRO A 52 2.89 1.62 -8.40
N GLY A 53 2.49 2.84 -8.06
CA GLY A 53 1.17 3.13 -7.49
C GLY A 53 1.07 2.99 -5.96
N PHE A 54 2.18 2.68 -5.28
CA PHE A 54 2.23 2.61 -3.82
C PHE A 54 2.92 3.86 -3.24
N PRO A 55 2.48 4.32 -2.06
CA PRO A 55 3.18 5.39 -1.36
C PRO A 55 4.56 4.90 -0.92
N VAL A 56 5.58 5.71 -1.20
CA VAL A 56 6.96 5.46 -0.80
C VAL A 56 7.29 6.41 0.36
N TYR A 57 7.42 5.86 1.56
CA TYR A 57 7.77 6.64 2.76
C TYR A 57 9.26 6.64 3.08
N ASP A 58 10.04 5.77 2.42
CA ASP A 58 11.47 5.65 2.59
C ASP A 58 12.19 5.40 1.25
N LEU A 59 13.52 5.47 1.24
CA LEU A 59 14.33 5.15 0.06
C LEU A 59 14.57 3.64 -0.10
N GLU A 60 13.99 2.82 0.77
CA GLU A 60 14.34 1.40 0.93
C GLU A 60 13.28 0.43 0.38
N ASN A 61 12.12 0.91 -0.05
CA ASN A 61 11.01 0.09 -0.52
C ASN A 61 10.56 -0.94 0.54
N ILE A 62 10.44 -0.51 1.80
CA ILE A 62 10.00 -1.35 2.91
C ILE A 62 8.52 -1.12 3.18
N TYR A 63 7.78 -2.22 3.36
CA TYR A 63 6.34 -2.22 3.57
C TYR A 63 5.97 -3.21 4.67
N TYR A 64 4.93 -2.89 5.44
CA TYR A 64 4.24 -3.88 6.26
C TYR A 64 3.42 -4.82 5.37
N GLU A 65 3.56 -6.13 5.59
CA GLU A 65 2.65 -7.12 5.02
C GLU A 65 1.42 -7.29 5.90
N ASN A 66 0.23 -7.40 5.29
CA ASN A 66 -1.02 -7.58 6.05
C ASN A 66 -1.46 -9.04 6.21
N ASN A 67 -1.01 -9.94 5.33
CA ASN A 67 -1.55 -11.30 5.22
C ASN A 67 -0.56 -12.33 4.63
N LEU A 68 0.75 -12.11 4.71
CA LEU A 68 1.76 -13.06 4.29
C LEU A 68 1.56 -14.38 5.06
N PRO A 69 1.51 -15.55 4.39
CA PRO A 69 1.36 -16.82 5.09
C PRO A 69 2.55 -17.11 6.00
N ASP A 70 2.29 -17.73 7.16
CA ASP A 70 3.30 -17.95 8.20
C ASP A 70 4.50 -18.80 7.73
N THR A 71 4.30 -19.67 6.75
CA THR A 71 5.36 -20.47 6.11
C THR A 71 6.43 -19.61 5.40
N PHE A 72 6.12 -18.35 5.11
CA PHE A 72 7.02 -17.38 4.50
C PHE A 72 7.55 -16.34 5.49
N LYS A 73 7.01 -16.25 6.70
CA LYS A 73 7.44 -15.32 7.76
C LYS A 73 8.74 -15.76 8.45
N ILE A 74 9.79 -15.89 7.66
CA ILE A 74 11.13 -16.26 8.11
C ILE A 74 12.07 -15.11 7.75
N GLU A 75 12.72 -14.52 8.75
CA GLU A 75 13.67 -13.43 8.54
C GLU A 75 14.78 -13.82 7.54
N GLY A 76 15.09 -12.92 6.62
CA GLY A 76 16.04 -13.13 5.53
C GLY A 76 15.49 -13.97 4.35
N LYS A 77 14.27 -14.50 4.42
CA LYS A 77 13.70 -15.30 3.33
C LYS A 77 13.41 -14.43 2.12
N LYS A 78 13.97 -14.84 0.98
CA LYS A 78 13.64 -14.28 -0.32
C LYS A 78 12.36 -14.92 -0.82
N ILE A 79 11.41 -14.10 -1.26
CA ILE A 79 10.10 -14.51 -1.74
C ILE A 79 9.78 -13.78 -3.03
N LYS A 80 8.91 -14.36 -3.84
CA LYS A 80 8.36 -13.70 -5.01
C LYS A 80 6.85 -13.55 -4.84
N VAL A 81 6.37 -12.31 -4.76
CA VAL A 81 4.99 -12.01 -4.36
C VAL A 81 4.27 -11.13 -5.36
N LYS A 82 2.97 -11.36 -5.48
CA LYS A 82 2.04 -10.45 -6.15
C LYS A 82 1.29 -9.66 -5.10
N VAL A 83 1.14 -8.35 -5.30
CA VAL A 83 0.61 -7.45 -4.26
C VAL A 83 -0.43 -6.47 -4.82
N ARG A 84 -1.23 -5.93 -3.90
CA ARG A 84 -2.12 -4.78 -4.13
C ARG A 84 -2.14 -3.87 -2.91
N ALA A 85 -2.71 -2.68 -3.07
CA ALA A 85 -3.04 -1.81 -1.94
C ALA A 85 -4.05 -2.51 -1.00
N PRO A 86 -3.93 -2.35 0.33
CA PRO A 86 -4.95 -2.79 1.28
C PRO A 86 -6.27 -2.07 1.05
N LYS A 87 -7.39 -2.77 1.28
CA LYS A 87 -8.72 -2.17 1.34
C LYS A 87 -8.94 -1.52 2.71
N ASN A 88 -9.99 -0.68 2.81
CA ASN A 88 -10.31 0.04 4.05
C ASN A 88 -10.56 -0.90 5.25
N ASP A 89 -11.15 -2.07 5.03
CA ASP A 89 -11.41 -3.10 6.03
C ASP A 89 -10.18 -3.97 6.36
N GLU A 90 -9.13 -3.88 5.55
CA GLU A 90 -7.84 -4.56 5.73
C GLU A 90 -6.78 -3.63 6.32
N ALA A 91 -7.14 -2.37 6.57
CA ALA A 91 -6.26 -1.38 7.17
C ALA A 91 -5.96 -1.76 8.63
N VAL A 92 -4.68 -1.78 8.99
CA VAL A 92 -4.22 -2.12 10.34
C VAL A 92 -3.84 -0.84 11.06
N ALA A 93 -4.35 -0.65 12.27
CA ALA A 93 -3.97 0.47 13.12
C ALA A 93 -2.61 0.19 13.77
N CYS A 94 -1.63 1.06 13.53
CA CYS A 94 -0.30 1.00 14.13
C CYS A 94 -0.17 2.02 15.27
N THR A 95 0.71 1.74 16.23
CA THR A 95 0.82 2.49 17.49
C THR A 95 1.60 3.81 17.41
N THR A 96 2.05 4.25 16.23
CA THR A 96 3.01 5.34 15.99
C THR A 96 4.36 5.19 16.70
N LEU A 97 4.63 4.00 17.26
CA LEU A 97 5.87 3.62 17.93
C LEU A 97 6.84 3.04 16.91
N GLY A 98 7.53 3.92 16.18
CA GLY A 98 8.59 3.56 15.25
C GLY A 98 8.45 4.24 13.89
N THR A 99 9.23 3.78 12.92
CA THR A 99 9.12 4.24 11.54
C THR A 99 7.80 3.77 10.95
N GLY A 100 7.01 4.73 10.43
CA GLY A 100 5.82 4.42 9.67
C GLY A 100 6.19 3.88 8.30
N TYR A 101 5.81 2.63 8.02
CA TYR A 101 5.96 2.03 6.69
C TYR A 101 4.59 1.89 6.03
N PRO A 102 4.51 2.06 4.70
CA PRO A 102 3.30 1.78 3.94
C PRO A 102 2.92 0.28 4.04
N HIS A 103 1.65 -0.03 3.79
CA HIS A 103 1.13 -1.40 3.88
C HIS A 103 0.87 -2.00 2.50
N VAL A 104 1.04 -3.32 2.39
CA VAL A 104 0.70 -4.09 1.19
C VAL A 104 -0.09 -5.35 1.55
N TYR A 105 -1.00 -5.71 0.63
CA TYR A 105 -1.74 -6.96 0.71
C TYR A 105 -1.18 -7.96 -0.30
N ILE A 106 -0.85 -9.17 0.17
CA ILE A 106 -0.29 -10.25 -0.64
C ILE A 106 -1.43 -11.02 -1.31
N ILE A 107 -1.43 -11.05 -2.64
CA ILE A 107 -2.38 -11.82 -3.44
C ILE A 107 -1.87 -13.25 -3.65
N GLU A 108 -0.58 -13.40 -3.95
CA GLU A 108 0.03 -14.69 -4.28
C GLU A 108 1.52 -14.71 -3.89
N VAL A 109 2.04 -15.89 -3.54
CA VAL A 109 3.45 -16.13 -3.21
C VAL A 109 3.97 -17.33 -4.00
N LYS A 110 5.19 -17.22 -4.53
CA LYS A 110 5.93 -18.28 -5.24
C LYS A 110 7.28 -18.56 -4.59
#